data_AF-A0A833PD03-F1
#
_entry.id   AF-A0A833PD03-F1
#
_cell.length_a   1.000
_cell.length_b   1.000
_cell.length_c   1.000
_cell.angle_alpha   90.00
_cell.angle_beta   90.00
_cell.angle_gamma   90.00
#
_symmetry.space_group_name_H-M   'P 1'
#
loop_
_entity.id
_entity.type
_entity.pdbx_description
1 polymer ?
#
loop_
_entity_poly.entity_id
_entity_poly.type
_entity_poly.pdbx_seq_one_letter_code
_entity_poly.pdbx_strand_id
1 'polypeptide(L)'
;MMISKSFMPSVLMMAISTVMVGCGGGGSGGDSSSSNGSGAGNPDNGNTIPKPVTCAESQFLEEGVCKNKVVQNIQSLPLSNLIQGQNYPLSLQTDQGLAVTFSSNTPNICSVSGSELKALKVGQCTLVLTQAGTAKVLPLNSSMTVNVTCAADQYLENNVCVNKLKQTITPLKIKYILMGSVYSLDTESNAKLPVTISSLSSSTCTYSQGELKGIGAGVCTLKLIQEGDTKTLAAESQTISFDVFKASSMSEAPDINNCYAGKLSEKFRNEFLSEINTVRALHGLPSITYDYAHEDEMMQTALILAANNILTHYPESNTNCYSDIGAVGARTSNLEMGVRVNMYDNPPADTIRSLIHDYFNVMANNVGHRLWMLNPFLQKSACGSVNAPSYRDTRFPYVVGTSIKVVYPFNNATTAPLGVIAYPYQNYPAKYYMPGSILSISVLTDQKNFFGNRNMDYAKATVVVTERSSGAKQKISNIRYENIGIPNHIQFNFDDLKLSVIYDVKLSNVLVNGQPKEYSYWFKVDDK
;
A
#
# COMPACT_ATOMS: atom_id res chain seq x y z
N MET A 1 -5.78 -17.21 -2.13
CA MET A 1 -6.56 -16.03 -1.71
C MET A 1 -5.66 -15.15 -0.85
N MET A 2 -4.82 -14.31 -1.47
CA MET A 2 -4.03 -13.32 -0.74
C MET A 2 -4.95 -12.14 -0.44
N ILE A 3 -5.12 -11.87 0.84
CA ILE A 3 -5.89 -10.74 1.38
C ILE A 3 -5.21 -9.47 0.86
N SER A 4 -5.89 -8.71 0.00
CA SER A 4 -5.50 -7.34 -0.31
C SER A 4 -5.59 -6.52 0.97
N LYS A 5 -4.44 -6.31 1.61
CA LYS A 5 -4.33 -5.34 2.70
C LYS A 5 -4.52 -3.96 2.08
N SER A 6 -5.67 -3.35 2.33
CA SER A 6 -5.85 -1.92 2.18
C SER A 6 -4.83 -1.20 3.06
N PHE A 7 -3.81 -0.62 2.44
CA PHE A 7 -2.82 0.22 3.11
C PHE A 7 -3.50 1.54 3.51
N MET A 8 -3.59 1.78 4.83
CA MET A 8 -3.84 3.11 5.37
C MET A 8 -2.54 3.93 5.29
N PRO A 9 -2.55 5.18 4.79
CA PRO A 9 -1.38 6.04 4.81
C PRO A 9 -1.10 6.49 6.25
N SER A 10 0.05 6.07 6.79
CA SER A 10 0.54 6.54 8.09
C SER A 10 1.09 7.96 7.93
N VAL A 11 0.39 8.93 8.52
CA VAL A 11 0.90 10.30 8.74
C VAL A 11 1.80 10.25 9.98
N LEU A 12 3.12 10.33 9.78
CA LEU A 12 4.09 10.43 10.87
C LEU A 12 4.23 11.90 11.30
N MET A 13 3.57 12.27 12.40
CA MET A 13 3.83 13.52 13.14
C MET A 13 5.22 13.45 13.79
N MET A 14 6.12 14.36 13.43
CA MET A 14 7.32 14.66 14.21
C MET A 14 6.93 15.54 15.41
N ALA A 15 7.03 14.99 16.62
CA ALA A 15 7.05 15.76 17.86
C ALA A 15 8.50 16.14 18.19
N ILE A 16 8.78 17.44 18.26
CA ILE A 16 10.05 17.98 18.77
C ILE A 16 9.88 18.14 20.28
N SER A 17 10.54 17.29 21.06
CA SER A 17 10.66 17.45 22.51
C SER A 17 11.92 18.25 22.84
N THR A 18 11.70 19.44 23.39
CA THR A 18 12.70 20.24 24.09
C THR A 18 13.06 19.59 25.42
N VAL A 19 14.36 19.44 25.70
CA VAL A 19 14.87 19.15 27.04
C VAL A 19 15.99 20.12 27.36
N MET A 20 15.70 21.00 28.33
CA MET A 20 16.70 21.73 29.09
C MET A 20 17.44 20.78 30.03
N VAL A 21 18.76 20.94 30.15
CA VAL A 21 19.52 20.49 31.32
C VAL A 21 20.44 21.63 31.74
N GLY A 22 20.16 22.19 32.91
CA GLY A 22 21.02 23.13 33.60
C GLY A 22 22.18 22.43 34.30
N CYS A 23 23.22 23.20 34.61
CA CYS A 23 24.22 22.81 35.58
C CYS A 23 24.53 24.02 36.46
N GLY A 24 24.32 23.87 37.77
CA GLY A 24 24.67 24.83 38.81
C GLY A 24 25.69 24.22 39.77
N GLY A 25 26.35 25.12 40.52
CA GLY A 25 27.24 24.82 41.66
C GLY A 25 28.71 24.72 41.25
N GLY A 26 29.67 25.51 41.74
CA GLY A 26 29.76 26.21 43.03
C GLY A 26 30.68 25.41 43.96
N GLY A 27 31.87 25.94 44.30
CA GLY A 27 32.76 25.32 45.27
C GLY A 27 34.16 25.94 45.34
N SER A 28 34.33 26.89 46.26
CA SER A 28 35.63 27.37 46.78
C SER A 28 36.23 26.36 47.76
N GLY A 29 37.56 26.32 47.82
CA GLY A 29 38.37 25.77 48.93
C GLY A 29 39.84 25.87 48.52
N GLY A 30 40.75 26.52 49.24
CA GLY A 30 40.82 26.74 50.67
C GLY A 30 42.00 25.94 51.22
N ASP A 31 43.08 26.66 51.49
CA ASP A 31 44.40 26.30 52.01
C ASP A 31 44.56 25.03 52.87
N SER A 32 45.76 24.43 52.79
CA SER A 32 46.48 23.98 53.98
C SER A 32 47.96 23.74 53.67
N SER A 33 48.81 24.67 54.11
CA SER A 33 50.20 24.37 54.43
C SER A 33 50.28 24.14 55.95
N SER A 34 50.88 23.02 56.34
CA SER A 34 51.24 22.75 57.73
C SER A 34 52.75 22.56 57.85
N SER A 35 53.24 23.18 58.93
CA SER A 35 54.61 23.39 59.36
C SER A 35 55.17 22.23 60.18
N ASN A 36 56.48 21.99 60.13
CA ASN A 36 57.39 22.11 61.28
C ASN A 36 58.81 21.64 60.97
N GLY A 37 59.80 22.30 61.56
CA GLY A 37 61.17 21.78 61.65
C GLY A 37 62.25 22.86 61.77
N SER A 38 62.37 23.46 62.95
CA SER A 38 63.44 24.38 63.36
C SER A 38 64.79 23.67 63.54
N GLY A 39 65.88 24.37 63.23
CA GLY A 39 67.26 23.96 63.58
C GLY A 39 68.28 25.01 63.15
N ALA A 40 68.72 25.82 64.12
CA ALA A 40 69.70 26.90 63.95
C ALA A 40 71.15 26.38 63.84
N GLY A 41 71.99 27.11 63.09
CA GLY A 41 73.44 26.96 63.04
C GLY A 41 74.06 28.01 62.10
N ASN A 42 74.96 28.82 62.65
CA ASN A 42 75.50 30.10 62.16
C ASN A 42 76.53 29.95 60.98
N PRO A 43 77.14 31.03 60.42
CA PRO A 43 77.41 31.17 59.00
C PRO A 43 78.89 30.92 58.67
N ASP A 44 79.22 30.75 57.39
CA ASP A 44 80.39 31.44 56.82
C ASP A 44 80.56 31.20 55.30
N ASN A 45 80.99 32.29 54.66
CA ASN A 45 81.77 32.37 53.43
C ASN A 45 81.22 31.76 52.13
N GLY A 46 80.45 32.59 51.42
CA GLY A 46 81.00 33.27 50.22
C GLY A 46 81.65 32.39 49.16
N ASN A 47 80.90 31.48 48.55
CA ASN A 47 81.20 30.96 47.22
C ASN A 47 79.89 30.79 46.44
N THR A 48 79.50 31.79 45.64
CA THR A 48 78.28 31.72 44.83
C THR A 48 78.55 30.92 43.56
N ILE A 49 78.46 29.59 43.66
CA ILE A 49 78.06 28.79 42.51
C ILE A 49 76.58 29.13 42.27
N PRO A 50 76.18 29.73 41.13
CA PRO A 50 74.80 30.10 40.91
C PRO A 50 73.91 28.85 40.96
N LYS A 51 72.89 28.86 41.83
CA LYS A 51 71.86 27.82 41.86
C LYS A 51 71.21 27.74 40.47
N PRO A 52 71.09 26.56 39.85
CA PRO A 52 70.48 26.44 38.54
C PRO A 52 69.02 26.92 38.58
N VAL A 53 68.68 27.89 37.73
CA VAL A 53 67.30 28.36 37.53
C VAL A 53 66.49 27.25 36.88
N THR A 54 65.45 26.77 37.56
CA THR A 54 64.55 25.74 37.05
C THR A 54 63.23 26.39 36.65
N CYS A 55 62.88 26.37 35.36
CA CYS A 55 61.62 26.93 34.85
C CYS A 55 60.47 25.92 34.92
N ALA A 56 59.22 26.41 34.93
CA ALA A 56 58.03 25.56 34.82
C ALA A 56 57.95 24.84 33.45
N GLU A 57 57.21 23.72 33.36
CA GLU A 57 57.11 22.93 32.11
C GLU A 57 56.57 23.71 30.91
N SER A 58 55.76 24.75 31.18
CA SER A 58 55.22 25.67 30.18
C SER A 58 56.20 26.78 29.76
N GLN A 59 57.43 26.76 30.26
CA GLN A 59 58.44 27.78 30.06
C GLN A 59 59.77 27.19 29.58
N PHE A 60 60.64 28.03 29.03
CA PHE A 60 62.01 27.70 28.64
C PHE A 60 62.98 28.75 29.17
N LEU A 61 64.20 28.32 29.49
CA LEU A 61 65.25 29.21 30.00
C LEU A 61 66.02 29.82 28.83
N GLU A 62 66.06 31.14 28.75
CA GLU A 62 66.87 31.89 27.78
C GLU A 62 67.54 33.04 28.53
N GLU A 63 68.87 33.10 28.49
CA GLU A 63 69.67 34.14 29.17
C GLU A 63 69.40 34.25 30.69
N GLY A 64 69.09 33.14 31.35
CA GLY A 64 68.83 33.11 32.80
C GLY A 64 67.42 33.52 33.22
N VAL A 65 66.54 33.86 32.26
CA VAL A 65 65.13 34.23 32.50
C VAL A 65 64.20 33.18 31.91
N CYS A 66 63.18 32.78 32.67
CA CYS A 66 62.15 31.86 32.18
C CYS A 66 61.16 32.60 31.27
N LYS A 67 61.02 32.15 30.02
CA LYS A 67 60.05 32.66 29.03
C LYS A 67 58.98 31.61 28.76
N ASN A 68 57.73 32.04 28.53
CA ASN A 68 56.64 31.12 28.19
C ASN A 68 56.84 30.49 26.81
N LYS A 69 56.55 29.19 26.70
CA LYS A 69 56.46 28.48 25.43
C LYS A 69 55.22 28.95 24.66
N VAL A 70 55.32 28.97 23.33
CA VAL A 70 54.22 29.34 22.45
C VAL A 70 53.20 28.20 22.37
N VAL A 71 51.91 28.54 22.42
CA VAL A 71 50.82 27.60 22.13
C VAL A 71 50.76 27.37 20.62
N GLN A 72 50.68 26.11 20.20
CA GLN A 72 50.49 25.75 18.79
C GLN A 72 49.06 25.28 18.54
N ASN A 73 48.57 25.50 17.31
CA ASN A 73 47.22 25.12 16.89
C ASN A 73 47.26 24.28 15.61
N ILE A 74 46.18 23.55 15.32
CA ILE A 74 46.00 22.80 14.07
C ILE A 74 44.80 23.34 13.30
N GLN A 75 44.88 23.28 11.98
CA GLN A 75 43.71 23.47 11.12
C GLN A 75 42.79 22.25 11.18
N SER A 76 41.49 22.47 10.98
CA SER A 76 40.52 21.38 10.86
C SER A 76 40.82 20.50 9.64
N LEU A 77 40.85 19.18 9.83
CA LEU A 77 40.95 18.20 8.75
C LEU A 77 39.53 17.92 8.22
N PRO A 78 39.24 18.14 6.92
CA PRO A 78 37.89 17.98 6.35
C PRO A 78 37.56 16.49 6.10
N LEU A 79 37.66 15.67 7.14
CA LEU A 79 37.35 14.25 7.12
C LEU A 79 36.29 13.95 8.18
N SER A 80 35.07 13.69 7.74
CA SER A 80 33.96 13.36 8.65
C SER A 80 33.35 11.98 8.39
N ASN A 81 33.54 11.40 7.19
CA ASN A 81 33.00 10.09 6.83
C ASN A 81 33.99 9.26 6.01
N LEU A 82 34.00 7.95 6.21
CA LEU A 82 34.70 6.96 5.38
C LEU A 82 33.80 5.76 5.12
N ILE A 83 33.97 5.08 3.99
CA ILE A 83 33.32 3.79 3.73
C ILE A 83 34.18 2.67 4.31
N GLN A 84 33.56 1.64 4.88
CA GLN A 84 34.26 0.47 5.39
C GLN A 84 35.21 -0.11 4.32
N GLY A 85 36.47 -0.33 4.70
CA GLY A 85 37.55 -0.80 3.82
C GLY A 85 38.34 0.30 3.12
N GLN A 86 37.88 1.57 3.15
CA GLN A 86 38.64 2.69 2.58
C GLN A 86 39.87 3.04 3.39
N ASN A 87 40.90 3.48 2.67
CA ASN A 87 42.08 4.11 3.24
C ASN A 87 42.04 5.61 2.98
N TYR A 88 42.58 6.39 3.91
CA TYR A 88 42.70 7.83 3.81
C TYR A 88 44.10 8.28 4.25
N PRO A 89 44.84 9.02 3.41
CA PRO A 89 46.15 9.55 3.79
C PRO A 89 45.99 10.68 4.82
N LEU A 90 46.68 10.56 5.94
CA LEU A 90 46.71 11.55 7.02
C LEU A 90 47.95 12.44 6.88
N SER A 91 47.73 13.74 6.72
CA SER A 91 48.80 14.74 6.73
C SER A 91 48.28 16.03 7.34
N LEU A 92 48.92 16.47 8.43
CA LEU A 92 48.59 17.71 9.12
C LEU A 92 49.83 18.29 9.80
N GLN A 93 49.93 19.61 9.76
CA GLN A 93 50.95 20.38 10.48
C GLN A 93 50.30 21.41 11.38
N THR A 94 51.00 21.82 12.43
CA THR A 94 50.56 22.92 13.29
C THR A 94 50.87 24.28 12.65
N ASP A 95 50.31 25.36 13.20
CA ASP A 95 50.63 26.75 12.84
C ASP A 95 52.12 27.10 13.04
N GLN A 96 52.88 26.24 13.74
CA GLN A 96 54.34 26.30 13.90
C GLN A 96 55.12 25.45 12.89
N GLY A 97 54.45 24.83 11.90
CA GLY A 97 55.07 23.97 10.89
C GLY A 97 55.50 22.59 11.40
N LEU A 98 55.04 22.18 12.59
CA LEU A 98 55.39 20.89 13.20
C LEU A 98 54.43 19.79 12.74
N ALA A 99 54.96 18.62 12.38
CA ALA A 99 54.15 17.48 11.95
C ALA A 99 53.33 16.88 13.11
N VAL A 100 52.06 16.60 12.85
CA VAL A 100 51.14 15.98 13.81
C VAL A 100 51.16 14.46 13.66
N THR A 101 51.22 13.76 14.80
CA THR A 101 51.12 12.29 14.85
C THR A 101 49.69 11.87 15.15
N PHE A 102 49.21 10.85 14.43
CA PHE A 102 47.85 10.34 14.56
C PHE A 102 47.85 8.96 15.23
N SER A 103 46.86 8.71 16.06
CA SER A 103 46.56 7.37 16.59
C SER A 103 45.04 7.18 16.69
N SER A 104 44.59 5.93 16.74
CA SER A 104 43.16 5.59 16.89
C SER A 104 42.89 5.13 18.31
N ASN A 105 41.90 5.74 18.97
CA ASN A 105 41.36 5.28 20.24
C ASN A 105 40.27 4.20 20.06
N THR A 106 39.89 3.92 18.82
CA THR A 106 38.88 2.92 18.44
C THR A 106 39.46 1.94 17.40
N PRO A 107 40.49 1.15 17.75
CA PRO A 107 41.24 0.31 16.81
C PRO A 107 40.40 -0.77 16.13
N ASN A 108 39.25 -1.15 16.71
CA ASN A 108 38.30 -2.09 16.12
C ASN A 108 37.46 -1.47 14.98
N ILE A 109 37.36 -0.14 14.91
CA ILE A 109 36.55 0.61 13.94
C ILE A 109 37.47 1.20 12.86
N CYS A 110 38.64 1.70 13.25
CA CYS A 110 39.64 2.24 12.34
C CYS A 110 41.05 2.07 12.91
N SER A 111 42.03 1.81 12.05
CA SER A 111 43.44 1.71 12.46
C SER A 111 44.27 2.79 11.78
N VAL A 112 45.24 3.35 12.50
CA VAL A 112 46.26 4.24 11.92
C VAL A 112 47.58 3.47 11.85
N SER A 113 48.20 3.44 10.67
CA SER A 113 49.52 2.84 10.46
C SER A 113 50.38 3.84 9.67
N GLY A 114 51.46 4.34 10.29
CA GLY A 114 52.22 5.45 9.74
C GLY A 114 51.33 6.68 9.53
N SER A 115 51.25 7.17 8.29
CA SER A 115 50.41 8.30 7.89
C SER A 115 49.15 7.86 7.13
N GLU A 116 48.65 6.64 7.35
CA GLU A 116 47.44 6.13 6.69
C GLU A 116 46.39 5.69 7.71
N LEU A 117 45.16 6.18 7.54
CA LEU A 117 43.97 5.73 8.26
C LEU A 117 43.24 4.68 7.43
N LYS A 118 42.91 3.55 8.05
CA LYS A 118 42.08 2.51 7.42
C LYS A 118 40.77 2.34 8.18
N ALA A 119 39.65 2.44 7.48
CA ALA A 119 38.31 2.17 8.01
C ALA A 119 38.06 0.65 8.04
N LEU A 120 37.85 0.07 9.22
CA LEU A 120 37.76 -1.38 9.41
C LEU A 120 36.33 -1.87 9.60
N LYS A 121 35.52 -1.18 10.42
CA LYS A 121 34.13 -1.55 10.73
C LYS A 121 33.26 -0.30 10.78
N VAL A 122 31.99 -0.44 10.41
CA VAL A 122 30.99 0.62 10.61
C VAL A 122 30.92 1.05 12.08
N GLY A 123 30.89 2.36 12.32
CA GLY A 123 30.89 2.94 13.66
C GLY A 123 31.65 4.27 13.71
N GLN A 124 31.70 4.87 14.90
CA GLN A 124 32.44 6.12 15.13
C GLN A 124 33.91 5.83 15.41
N CYS A 125 34.79 6.32 14.55
CA CYS A 125 36.24 6.28 14.70
C CYS A 125 36.72 7.54 15.44
N THR A 126 37.38 7.38 16.59
CA THR A 126 37.96 8.51 17.35
C THR A 126 39.48 8.52 17.16
N LEU A 127 39.98 9.57 16.53
CA LEU A 127 41.40 9.79 16.31
C LEU A 127 41.96 10.77 17.33
N VAL A 128 43.13 10.45 17.85
CA VAL A 128 43.92 11.33 18.73
C VAL A 128 45.07 11.90 17.91
N LEU A 129 45.18 13.23 17.95
CA LEU A 129 46.19 14.02 17.26
C LEU A 129 47.15 14.56 18.30
N THR A 130 48.42 14.21 18.19
CA THR A 130 49.45 14.58 19.17
C THR A 130 50.62 15.29 18.49
N GLN A 131 51.15 16.30 19.17
CA GLN A 131 52.39 16.97 18.83
C GLN A 131 53.17 17.21 20.13
N ALA A 132 54.42 16.74 20.22
CA ALA A 132 55.22 16.78 21.44
C ALA A 132 55.71 18.18 21.88
N GLY A 133 55.53 19.22 21.06
CA GLY A 133 56.11 20.54 21.24
C GLY A 133 57.59 20.59 20.85
N THR A 134 58.24 21.68 21.23
CA THR A 134 59.71 21.84 21.15
C THR A 134 60.21 22.47 22.46
N ALA A 135 61.51 22.79 22.53
CA ALA A 135 62.02 23.59 23.64
C ALA A 135 61.27 24.92 23.82
N LYS A 136 60.70 25.51 22.75
CA LYS A 136 60.01 26.81 22.78
C LYS A 136 58.50 26.72 22.50
N VAL A 137 57.94 25.54 22.24
CA VAL A 137 56.53 25.33 21.85
C VAL A 137 55.89 24.28 22.75
N LEU A 138 54.68 24.54 23.24
CA LEU A 138 53.92 23.60 24.09
C LEU A 138 53.45 22.37 23.29
N PRO A 139 53.32 21.19 23.92
CA PRO A 139 52.69 20.05 23.27
C PRO A 139 51.21 20.32 22.95
N LEU A 140 50.70 19.68 21.90
CA LEU A 140 49.30 19.70 21.49
C LEU A 140 48.71 18.30 21.61
N ASN A 141 47.53 18.21 22.22
CA ASN A 141 46.69 17.02 22.21
C ASN A 141 45.27 17.41 21.80
N SER A 142 44.76 16.80 20.74
CA SER A 142 43.42 17.04 20.23
C SER A 142 42.77 15.72 19.80
N SER A 143 41.46 15.72 19.58
CA SER A 143 40.74 14.56 19.06
C SER A 143 39.73 14.96 17.99
N MET A 144 39.50 14.06 17.04
CA MET A 144 38.45 14.21 16.04
C MET A 144 37.71 12.89 15.83
N THR A 145 36.49 12.97 15.31
CA THR A 145 35.69 11.79 15.00
C THR A 145 35.45 11.67 13.50
N VAL A 146 35.48 10.43 13.00
CA VAL A 146 35.17 10.06 11.62
C VAL A 146 34.12 8.95 11.67
N ASN A 147 33.01 9.11 10.97
CA ASN A 147 32.00 8.05 10.90
C ASN A 147 32.38 7.07 9.78
N VAL A 148 32.49 5.79 10.12
CA VAL A 148 32.63 4.72 9.12
C VAL A 148 31.23 4.20 8.79
N THR A 149 30.86 4.20 7.52
CA THR A 149 29.56 3.70 7.03
C THR A 149 29.74 2.62 5.95
N CYS A 150 28.66 1.92 5.60
CA CYS A 150 28.65 1.13 4.38
C CYS A 150 28.62 2.04 3.14
N ALA A 151 28.93 1.48 1.97
CA ALA A 151 28.72 2.17 0.71
C ALA A 151 27.22 2.46 0.48
N ALA A 152 26.90 3.43 -0.39
CA ALA A 152 25.52 3.85 -0.63
C ALA A 152 24.61 2.72 -1.17
N ASP A 153 25.21 1.76 -1.88
CA ASP A 153 24.56 0.56 -2.43
C ASP A 153 24.58 -0.64 -1.47
N GLN A 154 24.96 -0.41 -0.22
CA GLN A 154 25.04 -1.42 0.83
C GLN A 154 24.20 -1.05 2.05
N TYR A 155 23.95 -2.04 2.89
CA TYR A 155 23.34 -1.88 4.21
C TYR A 155 24.09 -2.71 5.24
N LEU A 156 23.97 -2.32 6.51
CA LEU A 156 24.60 -3.04 7.61
C LEU A 156 23.70 -4.18 8.08
N GLU A 157 24.20 -5.40 8.07
CA GLU A 157 23.56 -6.56 8.68
C GLU A 157 24.63 -7.39 9.40
N ASN A 158 24.40 -7.70 10.69
CA ASN A 158 25.36 -8.46 11.51
C ASN A 158 26.80 -7.92 11.48
N ASN A 159 26.97 -6.59 11.52
CA ASN A 159 28.26 -5.90 11.42
C ASN A 159 29.02 -6.11 10.09
N VAL A 160 28.33 -6.53 9.04
CA VAL A 160 28.87 -6.69 7.69
C VAL A 160 28.08 -5.79 6.74
N CYS A 161 28.79 -5.09 5.86
CA CYS A 161 28.15 -4.36 4.77
C CYS A 161 27.74 -5.35 3.68
N VAL A 162 26.43 -5.43 3.43
CA VAL A 162 25.79 -6.33 2.46
C VAL A 162 25.25 -5.50 1.31
N ASN A 163 25.42 -5.97 0.08
CA ASN A 163 24.89 -5.28 -1.10
C ASN A 163 23.36 -5.28 -1.10
N LYS A 164 22.77 -4.12 -1.39
CA LYS A 164 21.34 -3.99 -1.64
C LYS A 164 20.95 -4.71 -2.92
N LEU A 165 19.74 -5.27 -2.95
CA LEU A 165 19.20 -5.95 -4.11
C LEU A 165 18.73 -4.94 -5.17
N LYS A 166 19.04 -5.21 -6.44
CA LYS A 166 18.47 -4.47 -7.57
C LYS A 166 17.00 -4.82 -7.73
N GLN A 167 16.21 -3.83 -8.14
CA GLN A 167 14.79 -3.98 -8.42
C GLN A 167 14.39 -3.20 -9.67
N THR A 168 13.20 -3.49 -10.20
CA THR A 168 12.67 -2.89 -11.43
C THR A 168 11.20 -2.52 -11.25
N ILE A 169 10.77 -1.46 -11.94
CA ILE A 169 9.36 -1.11 -12.12
C ILE A 169 8.89 -1.72 -13.45
N THR A 170 7.79 -2.46 -13.43
CA THR A 170 7.13 -2.90 -14.66
C THR A 170 6.35 -1.71 -15.25
N PRO A 171 6.62 -1.26 -16.49
CA PRO A 171 5.86 -0.19 -17.11
C PRO A 171 4.38 -0.56 -17.23
N LEU A 172 3.50 0.40 -16.93
CA LEU A 172 2.06 0.18 -17.08
C LEU A 172 1.68 0.12 -18.57
N LYS A 173 0.79 -0.82 -18.90
CA LYS A 173 0.15 -0.99 -20.20
C LYS A 173 -1.17 -0.24 -20.21
N ILE A 174 -1.12 1.02 -20.61
CA ILE A 174 -2.30 1.86 -20.82
C ILE A 174 -2.30 2.28 -22.29
N LYS A 175 -3.36 1.92 -23.01
CA LYS A 175 -3.52 2.31 -24.41
C LYS A 175 -4.10 3.72 -24.54
N TYR A 176 -5.18 3.98 -23.81
CA TYR A 176 -5.87 5.26 -23.79
C TYR A 176 -6.68 5.39 -22.49
N ILE A 177 -7.11 6.61 -22.21
CA ILE A 177 -8.16 6.91 -21.23
C ILE A 177 -9.18 7.89 -21.81
N LEU A 178 -10.32 8.04 -21.14
CA LEU A 178 -11.37 8.98 -21.50
C LEU A 178 -11.43 10.15 -20.51
N MET A 179 -11.72 11.32 -21.06
CA MET A 179 -11.96 12.54 -20.29
C MET A 179 -13.21 12.38 -19.42
N GLY A 180 -13.10 12.74 -18.15
CA GLY A 180 -14.17 12.58 -17.15
C GLY A 180 -14.17 11.22 -16.45
N SER A 181 -13.43 10.24 -16.95
CA SER A 181 -13.30 8.92 -16.33
C SER A 181 -12.24 8.90 -15.24
N VAL A 182 -12.43 7.97 -14.30
CA VAL A 182 -11.57 7.68 -13.15
C VAL A 182 -11.14 6.22 -13.23
N TYR A 183 -9.86 5.97 -12.94
CA TYR A 183 -9.24 4.65 -13.01
C TYR A 183 -8.47 4.40 -11.73
N SER A 184 -8.80 3.32 -11.03
CA SER A 184 -7.99 2.88 -9.91
C SER A 184 -6.69 2.30 -10.45
N LEU A 185 -5.56 2.86 -10.03
CA LEU A 185 -4.25 2.51 -10.57
C LEU A 185 -3.24 2.52 -9.43
N ASP A 186 -2.88 1.33 -8.97
CA ASP A 186 -1.77 1.13 -8.05
C ASP A 186 -0.81 0.11 -8.66
N THR A 187 0.48 0.27 -8.41
CA THR A 187 1.49 -0.67 -8.89
C THR A 187 2.65 -0.80 -7.90
N GLU A 188 3.34 -1.93 -8.00
CA GLU A 188 4.47 -2.30 -7.14
C GLU A 188 5.67 -2.70 -8.00
N SER A 189 6.87 -2.54 -7.46
CA SER A 189 8.08 -3.07 -8.08
C SER A 189 8.12 -4.61 -7.98
N ASN A 190 9.07 -5.24 -8.69
CA ASN A 190 9.32 -6.68 -8.52
C ASN A 190 9.76 -7.05 -7.08
N ALA A 191 10.16 -6.07 -6.26
CA ALA A 191 10.46 -6.23 -4.85
C ALA A 191 9.24 -6.01 -3.91
N LYS A 192 8.03 -5.87 -4.47
CA LYS A 192 6.78 -5.63 -3.71
C LYS A 192 6.76 -4.29 -2.96
N LEU A 193 7.48 -3.29 -3.48
CA LEU A 193 7.48 -1.93 -2.93
C LEU A 193 6.52 -1.02 -3.70
N PRO A 194 5.74 -0.17 -3.02
CA PRO A 194 4.71 0.68 -3.64
C PRO A 194 5.32 1.75 -4.52
N VAL A 195 4.94 1.81 -5.79
CA VAL A 195 5.47 2.78 -6.75
C VAL A 195 4.75 4.12 -6.62
N THR A 196 5.52 5.21 -6.56
CA THR A 196 4.98 6.58 -6.61
C THR A 196 4.72 6.96 -8.05
N ILE A 197 3.48 7.36 -8.35
CA ILE A 197 3.06 7.84 -9.68
C ILE A 197 2.77 9.34 -9.60
N SER A 198 3.25 10.11 -10.58
CA SER A 198 2.94 11.53 -10.72
C SER A 198 2.60 11.88 -12.17
N SER A 199 1.66 12.82 -12.37
CA SER A 199 1.35 13.35 -13.70
C SER A 199 2.33 14.45 -14.07
N LEU A 200 2.94 14.35 -15.25
CA LEU A 200 3.73 15.40 -15.89
C LEU A 200 2.88 16.25 -16.86
N SER A 201 1.58 15.92 -17.02
CA SER A 201 0.64 16.55 -17.95
C SER A 201 -0.63 16.99 -17.21
N SER A 202 -0.49 17.88 -16.22
CA SER A 202 -1.54 18.25 -15.28
C SER A 202 -2.75 19.01 -15.88
N SER A 203 -2.72 19.36 -17.17
CA SER A 203 -3.87 19.87 -17.93
C SER A 203 -4.64 18.78 -18.67
N THR A 204 -4.07 17.59 -18.81
CA THR A 204 -4.62 16.45 -19.57
C THR A 204 -5.06 15.31 -18.64
N CYS A 205 -4.27 15.01 -17.61
CA CYS A 205 -4.57 13.99 -16.63
C CYS A 205 -4.01 14.33 -15.24
N THR A 206 -4.66 13.84 -14.19
CA THR A 206 -4.20 13.97 -12.81
C THR A 206 -4.09 12.60 -12.16
N TYR A 207 -3.13 12.43 -11.27
CA TYR A 207 -3.02 11.24 -10.41
C TYR A 207 -2.99 11.67 -8.95
N SER A 208 -3.92 11.15 -8.14
CA SER A 208 -3.99 11.44 -6.70
C SER A 208 -4.68 10.30 -5.98
N GLN A 209 -4.18 9.92 -4.80
CA GLN A 209 -4.80 8.90 -3.93
C GLN A 209 -5.07 7.55 -4.63
N GLY A 210 -4.19 7.12 -5.54
CA GLY A 210 -4.37 5.85 -6.28
C GLY A 210 -5.33 5.94 -7.46
N GLU A 211 -5.83 7.15 -7.78
CA GLU A 211 -6.76 7.38 -8.88
C GLU A 211 -6.13 8.23 -9.98
N LEU A 212 -6.13 7.69 -11.20
CA LEU A 212 -5.86 8.43 -12.43
C LEU A 212 -7.18 9.01 -12.96
N LYS A 213 -7.19 10.28 -13.35
CA LYS A 213 -8.35 10.96 -13.94
C LYS A 213 -7.99 11.68 -15.22
N GLY A 214 -8.78 11.47 -16.28
CA GLY A 214 -8.69 12.25 -17.52
C GLY A 214 -9.42 13.58 -17.37
N ILE A 215 -8.74 14.71 -17.58
CA ILE A 215 -9.30 16.07 -17.40
C ILE A 215 -9.37 16.89 -18.70
N GLY A 216 -8.54 16.56 -19.69
CA GLY A 216 -8.50 17.25 -20.98
C GLY A 216 -8.04 16.30 -22.07
N ALA A 217 -8.47 16.53 -23.32
CA ALA A 217 -8.02 15.73 -24.45
C ALA A 217 -6.56 16.05 -24.81
N GLY A 218 -5.80 15.04 -25.24
CA GLY A 218 -4.38 15.16 -25.60
C GLY A 218 -3.54 14.05 -24.98
N VAL A 219 -2.22 14.23 -24.92
CA VAL A 219 -1.29 13.23 -24.38
C VAL A 219 -1.14 13.39 -22.87
N CYS A 220 -1.44 12.32 -22.12
CA CYS A 220 -1.14 12.21 -20.70
C CYS A 220 0.23 11.55 -20.54
N THR A 221 1.13 12.15 -19.75
CA THR A 221 2.42 11.56 -19.40
C THR A 221 2.51 11.35 -17.90
N LEU A 222 2.81 10.11 -17.47
CA LEU A 222 3.00 9.74 -16.07
C LEU A 222 4.45 9.35 -15.81
N LYS A 223 4.99 9.80 -14.68
CA LYS A 223 6.29 9.37 -14.15
C LYS A 223 6.10 8.40 -12.99
N LEU A 224 6.82 7.29 -13.01
CA LEU A 224 6.80 6.25 -11.99
C LEU A 224 8.17 6.17 -11.31
N ILE A 225 8.18 6.24 -9.98
CA ILE A 225 9.40 6.27 -9.16
C ILE A 225 9.29 5.25 -8.03
N GLN A 226 10.39 4.53 -7.78
CA GLN A 226 10.57 3.67 -6.62
C GLN A 226 11.99 3.86 -6.07
N GLU A 227 12.10 4.49 -4.90
CA GLU A 227 13.37 4.85 -4.26
C GLU A 227 14.10 3.66 -3.61
N GLY A 228 13.43 2.52 -3.52
CA GLY A 228 13.90 1.37 -2.76
C GLY A 228 13.75 1.57 -1.27
N ASP A 229 14.47 0.76 -0.52
CA ASP A 229 14.39 0.74 0.94
C ASP A 229 15.76 0.45 1.56
N THR A 230 15.76 -0.03 2.80
CA THR A 230 16.99 -0.40 3.50
C THR A 230 17.75 -1.54 2.81
N LYS A 231 17.05 -2.45 2.11
CA LYS A 231 17.63 -3.66 1.51
C LYS A 231 17.63 -3.66 -0.02
N THR A 232 16.95 -2.72 -0.65
CA THR A 232 16.79 -2.62 -2.10
C THR A 232 17.27 -1.27 -2.62
N LEU A 233 17.88 -1.28 -3.81
CA LEU A 233 18.29 -0.06 -4.51
C LEU A 233 17.09 0.64 -5.13
N ALA A 234 17.18 1.94 -5.39
CA ALA A 234 16.20 2.63 -6.23
C ALA A 234 16.07 1.93 -7.60
N ALA A 235 14.84 1.82 -8.09
CA ALA A 235 14.57 1.33 -9.43
C ALA A 235 14.81 2.44 -10.46
N GLU A 236 15.13 2.04 -11.70
CA GLU A 236 15.13 2.99 -12.82
C GLU A 236 13.72 3.59 -13.00
N SER A 237 13.61 4.91 -12.92
CA SER A 237 12.33 5.61 -13.08
C SER A 237 11.76 5.38 -14.47
N GLN A 238 10.45 5.15 -14.55
CA GLN A 238 9.77 4.94 -15.83
C GLN A 238 8.92 6.17 -16.18
N THR A 239 8.75 6.42 -17.47
CA THR A 239 7.78 7.40 -17.98
C THR A 239 6.96 6.75 -19.06
N ILE A 240 5.64 6.89 -18.95
CA ILE A 240 4.69 6.36 -19.93
C ILE A 240 3.83 7.50 -20.45
N SER A 241 3.46 7.43 -21.73
CA SER A 241 2.57 8.40 -22.36
C SER A 241 1.47 7.67 -23.12
N PHE A 242 0.25 8.20 -23.04
CA PHE A 242 -0.92 7.65 -23.72
C PHE A 242 -1.95 8.76 -23.98
N ASP A 243 -2.87 8.50 -24.92
CA ASP A 243 -3.86 9.48 -25.33
C ASP A 243 -5.06 9.54 -24.36
N VAL A 244 -5.58 10.75 -24.19
CA VAL A 244 -6.84 11.05 -23.53
C VAL A 244 -7.85 11.51 -24.57
N PHE A 245 -8.91 10.72 -24.74
CA PHE A 245 -9.97 11.00 -25.70
C PHE A 245 -11.22 11.59 -25.05
N LYS A 246 -12.08 12.20 -25.85
CA LYS A 246 -13.44 12.53 -25.41
C LYS A 246 -14.31 11.28 -25.59
N ALA A 247 -15.19 10.96 -24.65
CA ALA A 247 -16.11 9.83 -24.82
C ALA A 247 -16.97 9.94 -26.10
N SER A 248 -17.28 11.18 -26.54
CA SER A 248 -18.01 11.43 -27.78
C SER A 248 -17.24 11.04 -29.05
N SER A 249 -15.91 10.96 -29.02
CA SER A 249 -15.10 10.50 -30.16
C SER A 249 -15.03 8.96 -30.26
N MET A 250 -15.52 8.23 -29.26
CA MET A 250 -15.60 6.76 -29.33
C MET A 250 -16.83 6.32 -30.13
N SER A 251 -16.64 5.30 -30.97
CA SER A 251 -17.72 4.55 -31.61
C SER A 251 -18.53 3.77 -30.56
N GLU A 252 -19.81 3.51 -30.83
CA GLU A 252 -20.59 2.55 -30.01
C GLU A 252 -20.09 1.11 -30.21
N ALA A 253 -19.75 0.75 -31.45
CA ALA A 253 -19.20 -0.57 -31.74
C ALA A 253 -17.72 -0.65 -31.32
N PRO A 254 -17.30 -1.76 -30.70
CA PRO A 254 -15.89 -1.99 -30.36
C PRO A 254 -15.05 -2.25 -31.62
N ASP A 255 -13.76 -1.89 -31.55
CA ASP A 255 -12.75 -2.29 -32.53
C ASP A 255 -11.74 -3.21 -31.82
N ILE A 256 -11.99 -4.52 -31.93
CA ILE A 256 -11.19 -5.55 -31.26
C ILE A 256 -9.76 -5.60 -31.83
N ASN A 257 -9.59 -5.39 -33.13
CA ASN A 257 -8.27 -5.45 -33.78
C ASN A 257 -7.35 -4.34 -33.30
N ASN A 258 -7.93 -3.17 -33.02
CA ASN A 258 -7.19 -2.03 -32.48
C ASN A 258 -7.40 -1.85 -30.97
N CYS A 259 -8.04 -2.78 -30.26
CA CYS A 259 -8.26 -2.71 -28.82
C CYS A 259 -8.93 -1.40 -28.33
N TYR A 260 -10.00 -0.99 -29.01
CA TYR A 260 -10.90 0.07 -28.54
C TYR A 260 -12.22 -0.55 -28.10
N ALA A 261 -12.62 -0.33 -26.85
CA ALA A 261 -13.80 -0.97 -26.29
C ALA A 261 -15.13 -0.38 -26.81
N GLY A 262 -15.09 0.80 -27.43
CA GLY A 262 -16.28 1.54 -27.83
C GLY A 262 -16.94 2.25 -26.63
N LYS A 263 -18.25 2.46 -26.70
CA LYS A 263 -19.06 3.10 -25.63
C LYS A 263 -20.47 2.53 -25.58
N LEU A 264 -21.11 2.64 -24.43
CA LEU A 264 -22.51 2.26 -24.29
C LEU A 264 -23.47 3.35 -24.77
N SER A 265 -24.63 2.94 -25.29
CA SER A 265 -25.73 3.85 -25.59
C SER A 265 -26.46 4.28 -24.32
N GLU A 266 -27.18 5.41 -24.38
CA GLU A 266 -27.98 5.88 -23.24
C GLU A 266 -29.09 4.89 -22.86
N LYS A 267 -29.73 4.29 -23.87
CA LYS A 267 -30.75 3.26 -23.68
C LYS A 267 -30.20 2.08 -22.87
N PHE A 268 -29.02 1.58 -23.21
CA PHE A 268 -28.39 0.47 -22.50
C PHE A 268 -28.13 0.81 -21.03
N ARG A 269 -27.58 2.00 -20.75
CA ARG A 269 -27.36 2.47 -19.37
C ARG A 269 -28.65 2.54 -18.56
N ASN A 270 -29.70 3.08 -19.16
CA ASN A 270 -31.00 3.24 -18.50
C ASN A 270 -31.64 1.87 -18.20
N GLU A 271 -31.57 0.91 -19.14
CA GLU A 271 -32.05 -0.45 -18.92
C GLU A 271 -31.26 -1.19 -17.83
N PHE A 272 -29.92 -1.08 -17.86
CA PHE A 272 -29.05 -1.62 -16.80
C PHE A 272 -29.44 -1.08 -15.42
N LEU A 273 -29.53 0.25 -15.30
CA LEU A 273 -29.82 0.92 -14.03
C LEU A 273 -31.24 0.60 -13.55
N SER A 274 -32.20 0.52 -14.46
CA SER A 274 -33.58 0.16 -14.16
C SER A 274 -33.68 -1.28 -13.62
N GLU A 275 -33.05 -2.25 -14.27
CA GLU A 275 -33.14 -3.66 -13.86
C GLU A 275 -32.44 -3.89 -12.52
N ILE A 276 -31.22 -3.36 -12.31
CA ILE A 276 -30.51 -3.54 -11.04
C ILE A 276 -31.25 -2.87 -9.88
N ASN A 277 -31.85 -1.69 -10.09
CA ASN A 277 -32.64 -1.02 -9.05
C ASN A 277 -33.97 -1.74 -8.79
N THR A 278 -34.58 -2.33 -9.81
CA THR A 278 -35.77 -3.19 -9.64
C THR A 278 -35.44 -4.37 -8.73
N VAL A 279 -34.32 -5.06 -8.99
CA VAL A 279 -33.88 -6.16 -8.13
C VAL A 279 -33.60 -5.66 -6.72
N ARG A 280 -32.81 -4.59 -6.55
CA ARG A 280 -32.48 -4.03 -5.22
C ARG A 280 -33.73 -3.65 -4.41
N ALA A 281 -34.75 -3.10 -5.07
CA ALA A 281 -36.02 -2.76 -4.42
C ALA A 281 -36.76 -4.00 -3.87
N LEU A 282 -36.70 -5.15 -4.55
CA LEU A 282 -37.27 -6.41 -4.04
C LEU A 282 -36.65 -6.84 -2.71
N HIS A 283 -35.43 -6.40 -2.43
CA HIS A 283 -34.66 -6.71 -1.22
C HIS A 283 -34.67 -5.58 -0.19
N GLY A 284 -35.49 -4.54 -0.39
CA GLY A 284 -35.57 -3.37 0.50
C GLY A 284 -34.32 -2.49 0.49
N LEU A 285 -33.49 -2.57 -0.56
CA LEU A 285 -32.23 -1.84 -0.67
C LEU A 285 -32.43 -0.50 -1.39
N PRO A 286 -31.65 0.55 -1.06
CA PRO A 286 -31.71 1.82 -1.77
C PRO A 286 -31.28 1.66 -3.23
N SER A 287 -31.95 2.41 -4.11
CA SER A 287 -31.53 2.53 -5.51
C SER A 287 -30.13 3.12 -5.61
N ILE A 288 -29.40 2.70 -6.64
CA ILE A 288 -28.09 3.24 -7.00
C ILE A 288 -28.20 4.19 -8.18
N THR A 289 -27.17 5.00 -8.38
CA THR A 289 -26.99 5.84 -9.58
C THR A 289 -26.02 5.20 -10.58
N TYR A 290 -26.05 5.66 -11.82
CA TYR A 290 -25.07 5.24 -12.82
C TYR A 290 -23.71 5.95 -12.61
N ASP A 291 -22.62 5.20 -12.65
CA ASP A 291 -21.27 5.71 -12.42
C ASP A 291 -20.51 5.92 -13.73
N TYR A 292 -20.77 7.04 -14.40
CA TYR A 292 -20.10 7.40 -15.66
C TYR A 292 -18.57 7.44 -15.55
N ALA A 293 -18.04 7.75 -14.35
CA ALA A 293 -16.61 7.87 -14.15
C ALA A 293 -15.88 6.53 -14.36
N HIS A 294 -16.50 5.40 -14.02
CA HIS A 294 -15.89 4.07 -14.13
C HIS A 294 -16.41 3.25 -15.33
N GLU A 295 -17.27 3.82 -16.19
CA GLU A 295 -17.78 3.12 -17.38
C GLU A 295 -16.64 2.65 -18.29
N ASP A 296 -15.64 3.50 -18.56
CA ASP A 296 -14.54 3.11 -19.44
C ASP A 296 -13.66 2.00 -18.85
N GLU A 297 -13.45 1.98 -17.54
CA GLU A 297 -12.76 0.88 -16.86
C GLU A 297 -13.49 -0.45 -17.07
N MET A 298 -14.83 -0.45 -16.98
CA MET A 298 -15.66 -1.62 -17.26
C MET A 298 -15.67 -1.97 -18.75
N MET A 299 -15.72 -0.98 -19.65
CA MET A 299 -15.64 -1.24 -21.09
C MET A 299 -14.30 -1.89 -21.47
N GLN A 300 -13.17 -1.42 -20.93
CA GLN A 300 -11.86 -2.03 -21.14
C GLN A 300 -11.76 -3.44 -20.52
N THR A 301 -12.42 -3.67 -19.38
CA THR A 301 -12.53 -5.02 -18.79
C THR A 301 -13.27 -5.97 -19.72
N ALA A 302 -14.47 -5.57 -20.16
CA ALA A 302 -15.29 -6.33 -21.10
C ALA A 302 -14.55 -6.64 -22.42
N LEU A 303 -13.76 -5.68 -22.92
CA LEU A 303 -12.90 -5.87 -24.09
C LEU A 303 -11.88 -7.00 -23.90
N ILE A 304 -11.18 -7.04 -22.76
CA ILE A 304 -10.22 -8.11 -22.45
C ILE A 304 -10.92 -9.48 -22.47
N LEU A 305 -12.09 -9.59 -21.84
CA LEU A 305 -12.84 -10.85 -21.78
C LEU A 305 -13.28 -11.30 -23.18
N ALA A 306 -13.91 -10.40 -23.94
CA ALA A 306 -14.45 -10.69 -25.27
C ALA A 306 -13.35 -11.03 -26.28
N ALA A 307 -12.28 -10.22 -26.35
CA ALA A 307 -11.16 -10.42 -27.28
C ALA A 307 -10.43 -11.75 -27.08
N ASN A 308 -10.51 -12.32 -25.88
CA ASN A 308 -9.84 -13.57 -25.53
C ASN A 308 -10.79 -14.76 -25.35
N ASN A 309 -12.12 -14.56 -25.46
CA ASN A 309 -13.11 -15.61 -25.20
C ASN A 309 -12.83 -16.31 -23.83
N ILE A 310 -12.48 -15.52 -22.81
CA ILE A 310 -12.18 -15.98 -21.45
C ILE A 310 -12.98 -15.20 -20.41
N LEU A 311 -13.32 -15.88 -19.31
CA LEU A 311 -13.90 -15.27 -18.12
C LEU A 311 -12.90 -15.37 -16.97
N THR A 312 -12.30 -14.26 -16.55
CA THR A 312 -11.28 -14.24 -15.49
C THR A 312 -11.22 -12.90 -14.76
N HIS A 313 -11.07 -12.93 -13.44
CA HIS A 313 -10.76 -11.75 -12.63
C HIS A 313 -9.27 -11.37 -12.68
N TYR A 314 -8.41 -12.23 -13.23
CA TYR A 314 -6.96 -12.06 -13.27
C TYR A 314 -6.44 -12.28 -14.69
N PRO A 315 -6.73 -11.37 -15.63
CA PRO A 315 -6.20 -11.48 -16.98
C PRO A 315 -4.67 -11.39 -16.98
N GLU A 316 -4.02 -12.25 -17.74
CA GLU A 316 -2.57 -12.25 -17.88
C GLU A 316 -2.12 -11.10 -18.79
N SER A 317 -0.94 -10.53 -18.53
CA SER A 317 -0.43 -9.34 -19.22
C SER A 317 -0.08 -9.56 -20.70
N ASN A 318 -0.11 -10.81 -21.18
CA ASN A 318 0.10 -11.22 -22.57
C ASN A 318 -1.20 -11.45 -23.36
N THR A 319 -2.37 -11.37 -22.73
CA THR A 319 -3.66 -11.53 -23.40
C THR A 319 -3.93 -10.41 -24.41
N ASN A 320 -4.73 -10.70 -25.45
CA ASN A 320 -5.09 -9.71 -26.46
C ASN A 320 -5.82 -8.54 -25.81
N CYS A 321 -5.47 -7.32 -26.21
CA CYS A 321 -6.06 -6.10 -25.66
C CYS A 321 -5.94 -5.93 -24.13
N TYR A 322 -4.97 -6.61 -23.50
CA TYR A 322 -4.65 -6.36 -22.11
C TYR A 322 -4.35 -4.87 -21.86
N SER A 323 -5.00 -4.30 -20.86
CA SER A 323 -4.61 -3.03 -20.23
C SER A 323 -4.63 -3.19 -18.72
N ASP A 324 -3.76 -2.47 -18.00
CA ASP A 324 -3.78 -2.50 -16.54
C ASP A 324 -5.10 -1.96 -15.97
N ILE A 325 -5.73 -1.03 -16.69
CA ILE A 325 -7.07 -0.50 -16.39
C ILE A 325 -8.11 -1.63 -16.43
N GLY A 326 -8.19 -2.38 -17.53
CA GLY A 326 -9.14 -3.49 -17.65
C GLY A 326 -8.83 -4.62 -16.67
N ALA A 327 -7.55 -4.85 -16.33
CA ALA A 327 -7.17 -5.82 -15.31
C ALA A 327 -7.61 -5.41 -13.89
N VAL A 328 -7.57 -4.12 -13.55
CA VAL A 328 -8.13 -3.59 -12.30
C VAL A 328 -9.65 -3.72 -12.28
N GLY A 329 -10.31 -3.35 -13.39
CA GLY A 329 -11.75 -3.50 -13.52
C GLY A 329 -12.19 -4.95 -13.36
N ALA A 330 -11.48 -5.91 -13.96
CA ALA A 330 -11.73 -7.34 -13.79
C ALA A 330 -11.73 -7.78 -12.31
N ARG A 331 -10.79 -7.28 -11.50
CA ARG A 331 -10.69 -7.63 -10.07
C ARG A 331 -11.77 -7.01 -9.19
N THR A 332 -12.45 -5.97 -9.67
CA THR A 332 -13.36 -5.12 -8.87
C THR A 332 -14.82 -5.16 -9.36
N SER A 333 -15.13 -6.09 -10.25
CA SER A 333 -16.44 -6.22 -10.87
C SER A 333 -16.99 -7.64 -10.77
N ASN A 334 -18.30 -7.77 -10.89
CA ASN A 334 -18.92 -9.02 -11.30
C ASN A 334 -18.70 -9.21 -12.79
N LEU A 335 -18.28 -10.40 -13.20
CA LEU A 335 -17.99 -10.71 -14.59
C LEU A 335 -18.99 -11.73 -15.12
N GLU A 336 -19.43 -11.52 -16.35
CA GLU A 336 -20.21 -12.50 -17.10
C GLU A 336 -19.63 -12.62 -18.51
N MET A 337 -19.71 -13.82 -19.07
CA MET A 337 -19.46 -14.03 -20.49
C MET A 337 -20.57 -14.91 -21.06
N GLY A 338 -21.05 -14.56 -22.24
CA GLY A 338 -22.08 -15.32 -22.94
C GLY A 338 -21.78 -15.46 -24.42
N VAL A 339 -22.12 -16.61 -25.00
CA VAL A 339 -22.09 -16.81 -26.45
C VAL A 339 -23.45 -16.50 -27.06
N ARG A 340 -23.49 -16.00 -28.31
CA ARG A 340 -24.70 -15.52 -28.98
C ARG A 340 -24.74 -15.91 -30.46
N VAL A 341 -25.96 -16.09 -30.98
CA VAL A 341 -26.22 -16.25 -32.42
C VAL A 341 -26.21 -14.89 -33.12
N ASN A 342 -26.81 -13.88 -32.48
CA ASN A 342 -26.92 -12.52 -32.99
C ASN A 342 -25.97 -11.59 -32.21
N MET A 343 -25.21 -10.76 -32.92
CA MET A 343 -24.18 -9.88 -32.34
C MET A 343 -24.72 -8.87 -31.32
N TYR A 344 -25.96 -8.39 -31.49
CA TYR A 344 -26.55 -7.33 -30.67
C TYR A 344 -27.58 -7.82 -29.65
N ASP A 345 -27.66 -9.14 -29.45
CA ASP A 345 -28.62 -9.77 -28.55
C ASP A 345 -28.05 -9.90 -27.13
N ASN A 346 -27.82 -8.76 -26.50
CA ASN A 346 -27.32 -8.70 -25.12
C ASN A 346 -27.96 -7.53 -24.35
N PRO A 347 -29.25 -7.61 -23.99
CA PRO A 347 -29.85 -6.62 -23.12
C PRO A 347 -29.19 -6.72 -21.73
N PRO A 348 -28.86 -5.60 -21.08
CA PRO A 348 -28.20 -5.63 -19.77
C PRO A 348 -29.07 -6.27 -18.68
N ALA A 349 -30.39 -6.29 -18.89
CA ALA A 349 -31.33 -6.94 -17.98
C ALA A 349 -31.09 -8.44 -17.84
N ASP A 350 -30.67 -9.12 -18.91
CA ASP A 350 -30.42 -10.57 -18.88
C ASP A 350 -29.16 -10.88 -18.08
N THR A 351 -28.11 -10.06 -18.23
CA THR A 351 -26.91 -10.10 -17.37
C THR A 351 -27.27 -9.94 -15.90
N ILE A 352 -28.09 -8.94 -15.57
CA ILE A 352 -28.53 -8.71 -14.19
C ILE A 352 -29.27 -9.94 -13.65
N ARG A 353 -30.18 -10.54 -14.42
CA ARG A 353 -30.93 -11.74 -14.00
C ARG A 353 -30.00 -12.92 -13.79
N SER A 354 -29.11 -13.19 -14.74
CA SER A 354 -28.12 -14.25 -14.71
C SER A 354 -27.25 -14.17 -13.44
N LEU A 355 -26.69 -12.99 -13.15
CA LEU A 355 -25.86 -12.77 -11.96
C LEU A 355 -26.64 -12.82 -10.64
N ILE A 356 -27.93 -12.50 -10.65
CA ILE A 356 -28.81 -12.63 -9.47
C ILE A 356 -29.22 -14.08 -9.23
N HIS A 357 -29.48 -14.85 -10.29
CA HIS A 357 -29.71 -16.30 -10.17
C HIS A 357 -28.46 -17.00 -9.64
N ASP A 358 -27.29 -16.56 -10.13
CA ASP A 358 -25.95 -17.09 -9.85
C ASP A 358 -25.86 -18.61 -10.05
N TYR A 359 -26.68 -19.15 -10.96
CA TYR A 359 -26.84 -20.58 -11.19
C TYR A 359 -25.73 -21.16 -12.06
N PHE A 360 -25.34 -20.43 -13.12
CA PHE A 360 -24.27 -20.83 -14.05
C PHE A 360 -22.89 -20.32 -13.63
N ASN A 361 -22.63 -20.26 -12.32
CA ASN A 361 -21.36 -19.76 -11.81
C ASN A 361 -20.21 -20.72 -12.13
N VAL A 362 -19.10 -20.19 -12.63
CA VAL A 362 -17.86 -20.94 -12.89
C VAL A 362 -17.25 -21.55 -11.62
N MET A 363 -17.54 -20.94 -10.46
CA MET A 363 -17.24 -21.47 -9.14
C MET A 363 -18.47 -22.16 -8.57
N ALA A 364 -18.41 -23.49 -8.47
CA ALA A 364 -19.51 -24.28 -7.90
C ALA A 364 -19.82 -23.86 -6.47
N ASN A 365 -21.12 -23.78 -6.14
CA ASN A 365 -21.63 -23.38 -4.82
C ASN A 365 -21.27 -21.94 -4.41
N ASN A 366 -21.10 -21.03 -5.36
CA ASN A 366 -20.80 -19.62 -5.09
C ASN A 366 -22.00 -18.74 -5.45
N VAL A 367 -22.31 -17.75 -4.61
CA VAL A 367 -23.39 -16.76 -4.82
C VAL A 367 -22.87 -15.31 -4.77
N GLY A 368 -21.56 -15.15 -4.99
CA GLY A 368 -20.84 -13.91 -4.79
C GLY A 368 -21.32 -12.78 -5.67
N HIS A 369 -21.76 -13.07 -6.91
CA HIS A 369 -22.23 -12.02 -7.81
C HIS A 369 -23.48 -11.36 -7.24
N ARG A 370 -24.45 -12.18 -6.80
CA ARG A 370 -25.65 -11.71 -6.14
C ARG A 370 -25.33 -10.95 -4.87
N LEU A 371 -24.44 -11.47 -4.01
CA LEU A 371 -24.10 -10.81 -2.74
C LEU A 371 -23.50 -9.42 -2.95
N TRP A 372 -22.67 -9.24 -3.99
CA TRP A 372 -22.12 -7.93 -4.33
C TRP A 372 -23.17 -6.95 -4.89
N MET A 373 -24.10 -7.42 -5.72
CA MET A 373 -25.19 -6.60 -6.26
C MET A 373 -26.21 -6.19 -5.21
N LEU A 374 -26.46 -7.08 -4.24
CA LEU A 374 -27.34 -6.86 -3.10
C LEU A 374 -26.61 -6.23 -1.90
N ASN A 375 -25.39 -5.73 -2.10
CA ASN A 375 -24.69 -4.98 -1.06
C ASN A 375 -25.47 -3.68 -0.75
N PRO A 376 -25.98 -3.49 0.48
CA PRO A 376 -26.70 -2.29 0.88
C PRO A 376 -25.84 -1.02 0.84
N PHE A 377 -24.50 -1.16 0.89
CA PHE A 377 -23.56 -0.03 0.83
C PHE A 377 -23.19 0.40 -0.59
N LEU A 378 -23.61 -0.35 -1.61
CA LEU A 378 -23.45 0.06 -3.00
C LEU A 378 -24.37 1.26 -3.27
N GLN A 379 -23.78 2.39 -3.68
CA GLN A 379 -24.49 3.65 -3.97
C GLN A 379 -24.57 3.96 -5.47
N LYS A 380 -23.63 3.43 -6.24
CA LYS A 380 -23.50 3.64 -7.68
C LYS A 380 -22.87 2.41 -8.33
N SER A 381 -23.07 2.25 -9.63
CA SER A 381 -22.47 1.16 -10.42
C SER A 381 -22.27 1.60 -11.86
N ALA A 382 -21.26 1.03 -12.50
CA ALA A 382 -21.02 1.12 -13.94
C ALA A 382 -21.14 -0.28 -14.58
N CYS A 383 -21.32 -0.33 -15.89
CA CYS A 383 -21.33 -1.55 -16.67
C CYS A 383 -20.42 -1.39 -17.89
N GLY A 384 -19.85 -2.51 -18.36
CA GLY A 384 -19.17 -2.61 -19.63
C GLY A 384 -19.68 -3.84 -20.37
N SER A 385 -19.89 -3.73 -21.68
CA SER A 385 -20.38 -4.82 -22.52
C SER A 385 -19.72 -4.71 -23.89
N VAL A 386 -18.94 -5.70 -24.27
CA VAL A 386 -18.20 -5.73 -25.53
C VAL A 386 -18.50 -7.03 -26.28
N ASN A 387 -18.97 -6.88 -27.51
CA ASN A 387 -19.20 -7.99 -28.44
C ASN A 387 -17.95 -8.25 -29.27
N ALA A 388 -17.59 -9.52 -29.46
CA ALA A 388 -16.49 -9.95 -30.32
C ALA A 388 -16.86 -11.23 -31.09
N PRO A 389 -16.18 -11.53 -32.21
CA PRO A 389 -16.27 -12.86 -32.83
C PRO A 389 -15.86 -13.95 -31.84
N SER A 390 -16.66 -15.01 -31.77
CA SER A 390 -16.32 -16.23 -31.05
C SER A 390 -15.44 -17.10 -31.94
N TYR A 391 -14.28 -17.52 -31.43
CA TYR A 391 -13.39 -18.47 -32.12
C TYR A 391 -13.32 -19.82 -31.41
N ARG A 392 -14.03 -19.99 -30.29
CA ARG A 392 -14.10 -21.25 -29.53
C ARG A 392 -15.36 -22.07 -29.83
N ASP A 393 -16.47 -21.42 -30.17
CA ASP A 393 -17.73 -22.11 -30.51
C ASP A 393 -18.22 -21.66 -31.89
N THR A 394 -18.28 -22.60 -32.84
CA THR A 394 -18.72 -22.32 -34.22
C THR A 394 -20.23 -22.26 -34.37
N ARG A 395 -21.01 -22.70 -33.37
CA ARG A 395 -22.48 -22.62 -33.38
C ARG A 395 -22.98 -21.25 -32.94
N PHE A 396 -22.19 -20.58 -32.11
CA PHE A 396 -22.46 -19.24 -31.63
C PHE A 396 -21.33 -18.31 -32.08
N PRO A 397 -21.47 -17.62 -33.23
CA PRO A 397 -20.38 -16.86 -33.85
C PRO A 397 -19.96 -15.61 -33.08
N TYR A 398 -20.67 -15.26 -32.00
CA TYR A 398 -20.36 -14.09 -31.18
C TYR A 398 -20.19 -14.46 -29.71
N VAL A 399 -19.28 -13.76 -29.03
CA VAL A 399 -19.13 -13.76 -27.59
C VAL A 399 -19.31 -12.35 -27.06
N VAL A 400 -19.87 -12.24 -25.87
CA VAL A 400 -20.04 -10.98 -25.16
C VAL A 400 -19.35 -11.08 -23.81
N GLY A 401 -18.38 -10.20 -23.59
CA GLY A 401 -17.80 -9.97 -22.27
C GLY A 401 -18.56 -8.86 -21.56
N THR A 402 -18.96 -9.10 -20.32
CA THR A 402 -19.67 -8.12 -19.50
C THR A 402 -18.98 -7.97 -18.14
N SER A 403 -18.90 -6.74 -17.65
CA SER A 403 -18.38 -6.43 -16.32
C SER A 403 -19.21 -5.38 -15.62
N ILE A 404 -19.57 -5.61 -14.36
CA ILE A 404 -20.38 -4.70 -13.55
C ILE A 404 -19.61 -4.28 -12.30
N LYS A 405 -19.36 -2.98 -12.15
CA LYS A 405 -18.58 -2.43 -11.04
C LYS A 405 -19.36 -2.57 -9.74
N VAL A 406 -18.86 -3.38 -8.81
CA VAL A 406 -19.51 -3.64 -7.51
C VAL A 406 -18.60 -3.42 -6.31
N VAL A 407 -17.28 -3.35 -6.53
CA VAL A 407 -16.30 -3.09 -5.48
C VAL A 407 -15.84 -1.63 -5.57
N TYR A 408 -16.13 -0.88 -4.50
CA TYR A 408 -15.74 0.51 -4.29
C TYR A 408 -15.06 0.64 -2.92
N PRO A 409 -14.40 1.77 -2.63
CA PRO A 409 -13.99 2.07 -1.26
C PRO A 409 -15.18 1.97 -0.28
N PHE A 410 -15.00 1.23 0.81
CA PHE A 410 -16.05 0.92 1.78
C PHE A 410 -16.20 2.00 2.87
N ASN A 411 -16.35 3.27 2.45
CA ASN A 411 -16.41 4.44 3.33
C ASN A 411 -17.81 5.04 3.48
N ASN A 412 -18.80 4.49 2.77
CA ASN A 412 -20.16 4.99 2.73
C ASN A 412 -21.05 4.34 3.80
N ALA A 413 -22.06 5.09 4.24
CA ALA A 413 -23.19 4.55 5.01
C ALA A 413 -24.35 4.13 4.08
N THR A 414 -25.30 3.37 4.62
CA THR A 414 -26.51 2.93 3.91
C THR A 414 -27.78 3.31 4.68
N THR A 415 -28.89 3.43 3.94
CA THR A 415 -30.24 3.61 4.50
C THR A 415 -31.07 2.32 4.47
N ALA A 416 -30.52 1.21 3.98
CA ALA A 416 -31.19 -0.09 3.98
C ALA A 416 -31.61 -0.50 5.40
N PRO A 417 -32.79 -1.09 5.61
CA PRO A 417 -33.27 -1.47 6.93
C PRO A 417 -32.35 -2.51 7.57
N LEU A 418 -32.14 -2.41 8.89
CA LEU A 418 -31.46 -3.45 9.65
C LEU A 418 -32.24 -4.77 9.58
N GLY A 419 -31.53 -5.89 9.57
CA GLY A 419 -32.13 -7.22 9.50
C GLY A 419 -31.64 -8.01 8.29
N VAL A 420 -32.50 -8.88 7.78
CA VAL A 420 -32.13 -9.83 6.72
C VAL A 420 -32.21 -9.23 5.34
N ILE A 421 -31.20 -9.54 4.52
CA ILE A 421 -31.19 -9.35 3.08
C ILE A 421 -31.10 -10.77 2.52
N ALA A 422 -32.22 -11.28 2.01
CA ALA A 422 -32.34 -12.68 1.65
C ALA A 422 -32.71 -12.87 0.17
N TYR A 423 -32.36 -14.00 -0.40
CA TYR A 423 -32.78 -14.37 -1.74
C TYR A 423 -33.36 -15.78 -1.71
N PRO A 424 -34.59 -15.98 -2.23
CA PRO A 424 -35.63 -14.97 -2.51
C PRO A 424 -36.10 -14.22 -1.26
N TYR A 425 -36.83 -13.10 -1.43
CA TYR A 425 -37.41 -12.33 -0.33
C TYR A 425 -38.83 -11.86 -0.64
N GLN A 426 -39.75 -12.07 0.29
CA GLN A 426 -41.17 -11.71 0.18
C GLN A 426 -41.79 -12.19 -1.14
N ASN A 427 -42.62 -11.37 -1.79
CA ASN A 427 -43.14 -11.69 -3.12
C ASN A 427 -42.01 -11.49 -4.13
N TYR A 428 -41.46 -12.60 -4.62
CA TYR A 428 -40.29 -12.60 -5.49
C TYR A 428 -40.67 -13.02 -6.91
N PRO A 429 -40.47 -12.16 -7.93
CA PRO A 429 -40.81 -12.51 -9.30
C PRO A 429 -39.99 -13.69 -9.82
N ALA A 430 -40.63 -14.65 -10.47
CA ALA A 430 -39.98 -15.83 -11.03
C ALA A 430 -38.91 -15.49 -12.07
N LYS A 431 -39.02 -14.36 -12.78
CA LYS A 431 -37.94 -13.90 -13.69
C LYS A 431 -36.59 -13.68 -12.99
N TYR A 432 -36.58 -13.49 -11.67
CA TYR A 432 -35.37 -13.34 -10.85
C TYR A 432 -35.00 -14.60 -10.07
N TYR A 433 -35.69 -15.72 -10.28
CA TYR A 433 -35.41 -17.00 -9.66
C TYR A 433 -35.32 -18.12 -10.69
N MET A 434 -34.21 -18.86 -10.67
CA MET A 434 -34.05 -20.05 -11.48
C MET A 434 -34.20 -21.30 -10.60
N PRO A 435 -34.97 -22.33 -11.02
CA PRO A 435 -35.05 -23.58 -10.28
C PRO A 435 -33.66 -24.18 -10.02
N GLY A 436 -33.38 -24.49 -8.75
CA GLY A 436 -32.08 -24.98 -8.30
C GLY A 436 -31.06 -23.87 -7.95
N SER A 437 -31.41 -22.59 -8.07
CA SER A 437 -30.60 -21.50 -7.53
C SER A 437 -30.41 -21.66 -6.02
N ILE A 438 -29.18 -21.41 -5.57
CA ILE A 438 -28.83 -21.41 -4.15
C ILE A 438 -29.52 -20.24 -3.46
N LEU A 439 -30.14 -20.46 -2.30
CA LEU A 439 -30.72 -19.42 -1.47
C LEU A 439 -29.63 -18.81 -0.58
N SER A 440 -29.73 -17.51 -0.28
CA SER A 440 -28.76 -16.82 0.58
C SER A 440 -29.41 -15.85 1.54
N ILE A 441 -28.80 -15.68 2.70
CA ILE A 441 -29.21 -14.74 3.74
C ILE A 441 -27.96 -14.00 4.20
N SER A 442 -27.96 -12.69 4.09
CA SER A 442 -27.04 -11.81 4.80
C SER A 442 -27.80 -11.02 5.85
N VAL A 443 -27.10 -10.51 6.85
CA VAL A 443 -27.67 -9.74 7.96
C VAL A 443 -26.95 -8.40 8.07
N LEU A 444 -27.73 -7.32 7.96
CA LEU A 444 -27.27 -5.96 8.20
C LEU A 444 -27.52 -5.59 9.67
N THR A 445 -26.44 -5.33 10.41
CA THR A 445 -26.46 -4.97 11.83
C THR A 445 -25.94 -3.57 12.09
N ASP A 446 -25.15 -3.01 11.17
CA ASP A 446 -24.59 -1.67 11.22
C ASP A 446 -24.75 -0.99 9.86
N GLN A 447 -25.52 0.10 9.80
CA GLN A 447 -25.75 0.90 8.60
C GLN A 447 -24.62 1.89 8.30
N LYS A 448 -23.74 2.18 9.27
CA LYS A 448 -22.72 3.23 9.17
C LYS A 448 -21.37 2.71 8.71
N ASN A 449 -21.08 1.44 8.98
CA ASN A 449 -19.80 0.83 8.66
C ASN A 449 -19.99 -0.53 8.01
N PHE A 450 -19.59 -0.66 6.74
CA PHE A 450 -19.60 -1.92 6.01
C PHE A 450 -18.92 -3.06 6.80
N PHE A 451 -17.74 -2.80 7.36
CA PHE A 451 -16.99 -3.78 8.15
C PHE A 451 -17.54 -4.01 9.56
N GLY A 452 -18.42 -3.13 10.04
CA GLY A 452 -19.16 -3.33 11.30
C GLY A 452 -20.07 -4.57 11.27
N ASN A 453 -20.37 -5.08 10.08
CA ASN A 453 -21.19 -6.27 9.85
C ASN A 453 -20.39 -7.58 9.79
N ARG A 454 -19.07 -7.55 10.06
CA ARG A 454 -18.20 -8.73 9.95
C ARG A 454 -18.21 -9.66 11.17
N ASN A 455 -18.57 -9.14 12.34
CA ASN A 455 -18.50 -9.89 13.59
C ASN A 455 -19.74 -10.78 13.79
N MET A 456 -19.89 -11.73 12.88
CA MET A 456 -20.98 -12.70 12.85
C MET A 456 -20.41 -14.12 12.82
N ASP A 457 -20.98 -15.01 13.63
CA ASP A 457 -20.61 -16.43 13.65
C ASP A 457 -21.87 -17.29 13.42
N TYR A 458 -21.77 -18.12 12.37
CA TYR A 458 -22.81 -19.04 11.91
C TYR A 458 -22.51 -20.50 12.28
N ALA A 459 -21.43 -20.81 12.99
CA ALA A 459 -21.01 -22.18 13.29
C ALA A 459 -22.07 -22.99 14.06
N LYS A 460 -22.90 -22.31 14.87
CA LYS A 460 -24.04 -22.90 15.59
C LYS A 460 -25.40 -22.51 15.00
N ALA A 461 -25.41 -21.78 13.91
CA ALA A 461 -26.64 -21.31 13.29
C ALA A 461 -27.43 -22.46 12.69
N THR A 462 -28.76 -22.34 12.74
CA THR A 462 -29.67 -23.32 12.12
C THR A 462 -30.62 -22.57 11.20
N VAL A 463 -30.84 -23.13 10.01
CA VAL A 463 -31.81 -22.64 9.04
C VAL A 463 -32.95 -23.64 8.95
N VAL A 464 -34.18 -23.19 9.13
CA VAL A 464 -35.39 -24.01 8.97
C VAL A 464 -36.31 -23.33 7.98
N VAL A 465 -36.67 -24.05 6.92
CA VAL A 465 -37.66 -23.62 5.94
C VAL A 465 -38.95 -24.40 6.18
N THR A 466 -40.08 -23.71 6.25
CA THR A 466 -41.40 -24.29 6.53
C THR A 466 -42.39 -23.83 5.48
N GLU A 467 -43.12 -24.75 4.86
CA GLU A 467 -44.25 -24.39 4.02
C GLU A 467 -45.38 -23.85 4.91
N ARG A 468 -45.81 -22.60 4.67
CA ARG A 468 -46.76 -21.92 5.56
C ARG A 468 -48.13 -22.60 5.61
N SER A 469 -48.61 -23.12 4.48
CA SER A 469 -49.93 -23.74 4.34
C SER A 469 -50.05 -25.04 5.13
N SER A 470 -49.02 -25.90 5.06
CA SER A 470 -49.05 -27.23 5.67
C SER A 470 -48.34 -27.28 7.03
N GLY A 471 -47.52 -26.27 7.36
CA GLY A 471 -46.61 -26.31 8.50
C GLY A 471 -45.47 -27.32 8.32
N ALA A 472 -45.33 -27.93 7.13
CA ALA A 472 -44.33 -28.94 6.87
C ALA A 472 -42.93 -28.33 6.76
N LYS A 473 -42.00 -28.83 7.57
CA LYS A 473 -40.58 -28.49 7.45
C LYS A 473 -40.01 -29.07 6.16
N GLN A 474 -39.34 -28.22 5.39
CA GLN A 474 -38.76 -28.56 4.10
C GLN A 474 -37.34 -29.07 4.26
N LYS A 475 -36.93 -29.95 3.34
CA LYS A 475 -35.56 -30.44 3.27
C LYS A 475 -34.68 -29.38 2.59
N ILE A 476 -33.65 -28.95 3.30
CA ILE A 476 -32.57 -28.12 2.75
C ILE A 476 -31.25 -28.86 2.85
N SER A 477 -30.27 -28.46 2.04
CA SER A 477 -28.96 -29.11 2.02
C SER A 477 -27.85 -28.09 1.77
N ASN A 478 -26.59 -28.56 1.84
CA ASN A 478 -25.40 -27.80 1.47
C ASN A 478 -25.31 -26.42 2.15
N ILE A 479 -25.62 -26.37 3.44
CA ILE A 479 -25.57 -25.13 4.23
C ILE A 479 -24.11 -24.71 4.37
N ARG A 480 -23.80 -23.48 3.95
CA ARG A 480 -22.45 -22.89 4.00
C ARG A 480 -22.54 -21.44 4.44
N TYR A 481 -21.45 -20.91 4.97
CA TYR A 481 -21.35 -19.50 5.33
C TYR A 481 -19.94 -19.01 5.01
N GLU A 482 -19.84 -17.81 4.45
CA GLU A 482 -18.57 -17.14 4.15
C GLU A 482 -18.68 -15.65 4.45
N ASN A 483 -17.60 -14.91 4.20
CA ASN A 483 -17.54 -13.46 4.41
C ASN A 483 -17.38 -12.73 3.06
N ILE A 484 -18.44 -12.73 2.24
CA ILE A 484 -18.48 -12.14 0.90
C ILE A 484 -19.70 -11.21 0.78
N GLY A 485 -19.60 -10.13 -0.03
CA GLY A 485 -20.66 -9.12 -0.15
C GLY A 485 -20.60 -8.14 1.02
N ILE A 486 -21.71 -7.91 1.74
CA ILE A 486 -21.56 -7.49 3.15
C ILE A 486 -20.85 -8.62 3.88
N PRO A 487 -19.88 -8.36 4.77
CA PRO A 487 -18.91 -9.36 5.22
C PRO A 487 -19.50 -10.40 6.20
N ASN A 488 -20.65 -10.99 5.84
CA ASN A 488 -21.37 -12.07 6.45
C ASN A 488 -22.39 -12.62 5.42
N HIS A 489 -22.47 -13.94 5.27
CA HIS A 489 -23.63 -14.59 4.66
C HIS A 489 -23.74 -16.05 5.06
N ILE A 490 -24.94 -16.58 4.98
CA ILE A 490 -25.23 -18.01 5.00
C ILE A 490 -26.05 -18.37 3.75
N GLN A 491 -25.79 -19.53 3.16
CA GLN A 491 -26.43 -20.01 1.95
C GLN A 491 -26.80 -21.48 2.07
N PHE A 492 -27.81 -21.92 1.31
CA PHE A 492 -28.30 -23.29 1.34
C PHE A 492 -29.06 -23.64 0.05
N ASN A 493 -29.13 -24.94 -0.27
CA ASN A 493 -29.91 -25.47 -1.37
C ASN A 493 -31.33 -25.81 -0.89
N PHE A 494 -32.32 -25.58 -1.77
CA PHE A 494 -33.71 -25.97 -1.55
C PHE A 494 -34.33 -26.50 -2.85
N ASP A 495 -34.10 -27.80 -3.12
CA ASP A 495 -34.44 -28.42 -4.40
C ASP A 495 -35.95 -28.61 -4.60
N ASP A 496 -36.71 -28.73 -3.51
CA ASP A 496 -38.17 -28.98 -3.53
C ASP A 496 -39.02 -27.69 -3.55
N LEU A 497 -38.41 -26.53 -3.84
CA LEU A 497 -39.12 -25.26 -3.92
C LEU A 497 -40.20 -25.30 -4.99
N LYS A 498 -41.44 -24.95 -4.61
CA LYS A 498 -42.59 -24.83 -5.53
C LYS A 498 -42.95 -23.36 -5.73
N LEU A 499 -43.29 -23.02 -6.98
CA LEU A 499 -43.81 -21.70 -7.33
C LEU A 499 -45.18 -21.47 -6.68
N SER A 500 -45.49 -20.20 -6.43
CA SER A 500 -46.70 -19.68 -5.79
C SER A 500 -46.98 -20.26 -4.39
N VAL A 501 -46.01 -20.90 -3.74
CA VAL A 501 -46.06 -21.39 -2.36
C VAL A 501 -45.31 -20.44 -1.42
N ILE A 502 -45.89 -20.16 -0.25
CA ILE A 502 -45.25 -19.32 0.76
C ILE A 502 -44.41 -20.20 1.70
N TYR A 503 -43.14 -19.83 1.84
CA TYR A 503 -42.21 -20.45 2.76
C TYR A 503 -41.78 -19.46 3.85
N ASP A 504 -41.86 -19.90 5.10
CA ASP A 504 -41.30 -19.22 6.27
C ASP A 504 -39.89 -19.75 6.54
N VAL A 505 -38.93 -18.84 6.63
CA VAL A 505 -37.52 -19.16 6.89
C VAL A 505 -37.12 -18.61 8.25
N LYS A 506 -36.62 -19.49 9.10
CA LYS A 506 -36.14 -19.18 10.44
C LYS A 506 -34.64 -19.43 10.53
N LEU A 507 -33.86 -18.41 10.85
CA LEU A 507 -32.43 -18.46 11.09
C LEU A 507 -32.16 -18.21 12.57
N SER A 508 -31.83 -19.27 13.31
CA SER A 508 -31.62 -19.22 14.76
C SER A 508 -30.15 -19.43 15.12
N ASN A 509 -29.75 -18.98 16.32
CA ASN A 509 -28.41 -19.19 16.89
C ASN A 509 -27.25 -18.55 16.10
N VAL A 510 -27.51 -17.45 15.40
CA VAL A 510 -26.44 -16.63 14.81
C VAL A 510 -25.84 -15.78 15.91
N LEU A 511 -24.53 -15.87 16.16
CA LEU A 511 -23.89 -15.01 17.14
C LEU A 511 -23.53 -13.68 16.47
N VAL A 512 -24.10 -12.59 16.98
CA VAL A 512 -23.80 -11.22 16.56
C VAL A 512 -23.12 -10.52 17.73
N ASN A 513 -21.85 -10.16 17.56
CA ASN A 513 -21.02 -9.66 18.66
C ASN A 513 -21.05 -10.57 19.90
N GLY A 514 -21.01 -11.89 19.67
CA GLY A 514 -21.06 -12.92 20.72
C GLY A 514 -22.44 -13.18 21.33
N GLN A 515 -23.48 -12.44 20.93
CA GLN A 515 -24.83 -12.61 21.43
C GLN A 515 -25.69 -13.42 20.45
N PRO A 516 -26.38 -14.49 20.89
CA PRO A 516 -27.27 -15.25 20.02
C PRO A 516 -28.44 -14.38 19.57
N LYS A 517 -28.67 -14.37 18.27
CA LYS A 517 -29.78 -13.70 17.61
C LYS A 517 -30.55 -14.68 16.75
N GLU A 518 -31.81 -14.32 16.54
CA GLU A 518 -32.74 -15.04 15.68
C GLU A 518 -33.30 -14.06 14.67
N TYR A 519 -33.41 -14.54 13.43
CA TYR A 519 -33.95 -13.81 12.31
C TYR A 519 -35.02 -14.66 11.63
N SER A 520 -36.02 -14.02 11.06
CA SER A 520 -37.06 -14.70 10.30
C SER A 520 -37.52 -13.84 9.14
N TYR A 521 -37.82 -14.49 8.03
CA TYR A 521 -38.47 -13.88 6.88
C TYR A 521 -39.32 -14.91 6.17
N TRP A 522 -40.00 -14.47 5.13
CA TRP A 522 -40.76 -15.35 4.27
C TRP A 522 -40.50 -14.98 2.82
N PHE A 523 -40.75 -15.93 1.93
CA PHE A 523 -40.76 -15.67 0.50
C PHE A 523 -41.82 -16.50 -0.21
N LYS A 524 -42.21 -16.03 -1.39
CA LYS A 524 -43.03 -16.72 -2.37
C LYS A 524 -42.49 -16.36 -3.75
N VAL A 525 -42.02 -17.35 -4.50
CA VAL A 525 -41.64 -17.13 -5.91
C VAL A 525 -42.89 -17.27 -6.77
N ASP A 526 -43.23 -16.27 -7.58
CA ASP A 526 -44.48 -16.26 -8.37
C ASP A 526 -44.23 -15.89 -9.83
N ASP A 527 -44.95 -16.53 -10.75
CA ASP A 527 -44.87 -16.32 -12.21
C ASP A 527 -45.70 -15.11 -12.69
N LYS A 528 -46.46 -14.49 -11.79
CA LYS A 528 -47.42 -13.41 -12.10
C LYS A 528 -46.84 -12.01 -12.03
#